data_AF-A0A9W9K281-F1
#
_entry.id   AF-A0A9W9K281-F1
#
_cell.length_a   1.000
_cell.length_b   1.000
_cell.length_c   1.000
_cell.angle_alpha   90.00
_cell.angle_beta   90.00
_cell.angle_gamma   90.00
#
_symmetry.space_group_name_H-M   'P 1'
#
loop_
_entity.id
_entity.type
_entity.pdbx_description
1 polymer ?
#
loop_
_entity_poly.entity_id
_entity_poly.type
_entity_poly.pdbx_seq_one_letter_code
_entity_poly.pdbx_strand_id
1 'polypeptide(L)'
;MPKSPNFDESRMAEAFAAAMAEKKPNLSRIAREFSVSYTTLTSRVKKAKSPITPTKSHKNALQPDQEKALTNWIVKMYSWNLPPTAGLIQAWANRALQRAGHDRQVSKMWAYRFEARLPKHLNLAPVKQKTKELKRIQAEDAGLLQHWYDLLEKQLHDVPARLVYNFDECGFQPGQGRARNVIGVKSSCPDLPEGERGENITAVECIAADGWLMDPLFIFKGSGKNFMEAWYYGSEDLPANTAMSPNGWISDELALAWLSCFIKATATADRLKRGEKRYLIFDGHGAHLTLEFLQRCEDHHIIPFAFLPHSTHLVQPLDNKPFLAYKQKYKALNNSIVRYGGDASDKRDFFRNIALTRKEAFTPSIIRSVFRNCGIWPFNPRVILDKLEAKEPQYPDLEVLGDNTGWFDKTTPPPISSPIDGPTTPRTVQRSTEKLKKRLATENLIPGDLQRMVERLAERCSTASNLVEALQHDLALATAIKKHREKPRSKRQLSDNGMLRSREAKRSIQDRRAREKLAADRKADRAAKKMEKSLPSQQRNQDIWVSGETGDAEDSNDATFVNSFVEDFE
;
A
#
# COMPACT_ATOMS: atom_id res chain seq x y z
N MET A 1 50.57 -40.89 -16.71
CA MET A 1 51.78 -41.72 -16.86
C MET A 1 52.48 -41.77 -15.52
N PRO A 2 52.89 -42.96 -15.03
CA PRO A 2 53.60 -43.05 -13.77
C PRO A 2 54.97 -42.37 -13.90
N LYS A 3 55.35 -41.58 -12.89
CA LYS A 3 56.67 -40.96 -12.83
C LYS A 3 57.70 -42.09 -12.66
N SER A 4 58.78 -42.04 -13.46
CA SER A 4 59.94 -42.91 -13.27
C SER A 4 60.43 -42.83 -11.80
N PRO A 5 60.89 -43.94 -11.18
CA PRO A 5 61.22 -44.00 -9.75
C PRO A 5 62.42 -43.12 -9.32
N ASN A 6 63.15 -42.54 -10.26
CA ASN A 6 64.35 -41.72 -10.01
C ASN A 6 64.16 -40.25 -10.41
N PHE A 7 62.97 -39.67 -10.18
CA PHE A 7 62.76 -38.25 -10.44
C PHE A 7 63.18 -37.40 -9.23
N ASP A 8 64.41 -36.86 -9.28
CA ASP A 8 64.97 -35.93 -8.30
C ASP A 8 64.71 -34.47 -8.72
N GLU A 9 63.81 -33.80 -8.01
CA GLU A 9 63.40 -32.42 -8.27
C GLU A 9 64.52 -31.41 -8.01
N SER A 10 65.48 -31.72 -7.12
CA SER A 10 66.63 -30.84 -6.83
C SER A 10 67.58 -30.78 -8.02
N ARG A 11 67.96 -31.94 -8.56
CA ARG A 11 68.78 -32.02 -9.79
C ARG A 11 68.08 -31.37 -10.98
N MET A 12 66.75 -31.45 -11.02
CA MET A 12 65.95 -30.82 -12.06
C MET A 12 65.95 -29.28 -11.96
N ALA A 13 66.00 -28.73 -10.74
CA ALA A 13 66.13 -27.29 -10.51
C ALA A 13 67.54 -26.77 -10.87
N GLU A 14 68.59 -27.50 -10.49
CA GLU A 14 69.98 -27.17 -10.83
C GLU A 14 70.24 -27.21 -12.34
N ALA A 15 69.76 -28.27 -13.02
CA ALA A 15 69.84 -28.38 -14.47
C ALA A 15 69.08 -27.26 -15.20
N PHE A 16 67.95 -26.82 -14.63
CA PHE A 16 67.19 -25.70 -15.17
C PHE A 16 67.93 -24.37 -14.99
N ALA A 17 68.55 -24.12 -13.83
CA ALA A 17 69.35 -22.94 -13.58
C ALA A 17 70.56 -22.85 -14.53
N ALA A 18 71.28 -23.97 -14.71
CA ALA A 18 72.39 -24.07 -15.66
C ALA A 18 71.93 -23.78 -17.11
N ALA A 19 70.77 -24.31 -17.51
CA ALA A 19 70.20 -24.07 -18.84
C ALA A 19 69.72 -22.63 -19.06
N MET A 20 69.39 -21.88 -18.00
CA MET A 20 68.99 -20.47 -18.09
C MET A 20 70.18 -19.50 -18.05
N ALA A 21 71.32 -19.92 -17.51
CA ALA A 21 72.55 -19.13 -17.47
C ALA A 21 73.28 -19.06 -18.83
N GLU A 22 73.13 -20.08 -19.69
CA GLU A 22 73.75 -20.10 -21.02
C GLU A 22 72.89 -19.33 -22.06
N LYS A 23 73.54 -18.47 -22.88
CA LYS A 23 72.87 -17.73 -23.98
C LYS A 23 72.31 -18.67 -25.06
N LYS A 24 72.94 -19.82 -25.29
CA LYS A 24 72.51 -20.90 -26.20
C LYS A 24 72.72 -22.27 -25.51
N PRO A 25 71.78 -22.68 -24.63
CA PRO A 25 71.98 -23.86 -23.81
C PRO A 25 71.94 -25.15 -24.63
N ASN A 26 72.96 -26.00 -24.47
CA ASN A 26 72.91 -27.36 -25.00
C ASN A 26 72.16 -28.27 -24.02
N LEU A 27 70.82 -28.28 -24.14
CA LEU A 27 69.92 -28.98 -23.22
C LEU A 27 70.20 -30.50 -23.14
N SER A 28 70.72 -31.10 -24.21
CA SER A 28 71.10 -32.53 -24.23
C SER A 28 72.33 -32.80 -23.38
N ARG A 29 73.31 -31.88 -23.36
CA ARG A 29 74.50 -31.96 -22.51
C ARG A 29 74.11 -31.81 -21.04
N ILE A 30 73.34 -30.77 -20.73
CA ILE A 30 72.91 -30.43 -19.36
C ILE A 30 72.02 -31.53 -18.79
N ALA A 31 71.12 -32.11 -19.59
CA ALA A 31 70.29 -33.23 -19.14
C ALA A 31 71.12 -34.46 -18.72
N ARG A 32 72.23 -34.75 -19.42
CA ARG A 32 73.14 -35.86 -19.06
C ARG A 32 73.97 -35.52 -17.82
N GLU A 33 74.49 -34.31 -17.74
CA GLU A 33 75.34 -33.82 -16.64
C GLU A 33 74.62 -33.93 -15.29
N PHE A 34 73.35 -33.53 -15.24
CA PHE A 34 72.53 -33.59 -14.02
C PHE A 34 71.70 -34.87 -13.89
N SER A 35 71.86 -35.83 -14.81
CA SER A 35 71.09 -37.09 -14.83
C SER A 35 69.57 -36.88 -14.78
N VAL A 36 69.06 -35.91 -15.55
CA VAL A 36 67.63 -35.55 -15.63
C VAL A 36 67.04 -35.84 -17.01
N SER A 37 65.72 -36.00 -17.07
CA SER A 37 65.01 -36.24 -18.33
C SER A 37 65.11 -35.03 -19.28
N TYR A 38 65.71 -35.24 -20.46
CA TYR A 38 65.84 -34.22 -21.51
C TYR A 38 64.49 -33.60 -21.92
N THR A 39 63.45 -34.42 -22.05
CA THR A 39 62.11 -33.95 -22.45
C THR A 39 61.50 -33.05 -21.38
N THR A 40 61.78 -33.34 -20.10
CA THR A 40 61.29 -32.54 -18.96
C THR A 40 62.06 -31.24 -18.82
N LEU A 41 63.40 -31.27 -18.94
CA LEU A 41 64.25 -30.07 -18.95
C LEU A 41 63.85 -29.12 -20.08
N THR A 42 63.71 -29.66 -21.29
CA THR A 42 63.31 -28.90 -22.48
C THR A 42 61.93 -28.26 -22.31
N SER A 43 60.97 -28.99 -21.74
CA SER A 43 59.64 -28.46 -21.47
C SER A 43 59.66 -27.32 -20.43
N ARG A 44 60.46 -27.44 -19.36
CA ARG A 44 60.62 -26.40 -18.33
C ARG A 44 61.28 -25.14 -18.88
N VAL A 45 62.37 -25.28 -19.66
CA VAL A 45 63.07 -24.14 -20.29
C VAL A 45 62.19 -23.44 -21.32
N LYS A 46 61.44 -24.18 -22.14
CA LYS A 46 60.45 -23.59 -23.07
C LYS A 46 59.35 -22.85 -22.32
N LYS A 47 58.80 -23.44 -21.26
CA LYS A 47 57.75 -22.81 -20.44
C LYS A 47 58.22 -21.53 -19.75
N ALA A 48 59.50 -21.45 -19.35
CA ALA A 48 60.07 -20.26 -18.73
C ALA A 48 60.35 -19.12 -19.73
N LYS A 49 60.61 -19.45 -21.01
CA LYS A 49 60.81 -18.47 -22.09
C LYS A 49 59.50 -18.00 -22.72
N SER A 50 58.41 -18.74 -22.55
CA SER A 50 57.09 -18.31 -22.97
C SER A 50 56.52 -17.27 -21.99
N PRO A 51 55.95 -16.14 -22.47
CA PRO A 51 55.17 -15.25 -21.62
C PRO A 51 54.07 -16.04 -20.90
N ILE A 52 53.87 -15.78 -19.61
CA ILE A 52 52.70 -16.30 -18.89
C ILE A 52 51.48 -15.56 -19.43
N THR A 53 50.87 -16.09 -20.49
CA THR A 53 49.54 -15.67 -20.89
C THR A 53 48.57 -16.33 -19.91
N PRO A 54 47.86 -15.58 -19.04
CA PRO A 54 46.88 -16.17 -18.15
C PRO A 54 45.81 -16.86 -19.02
N THR A 55 45.80 -18.18 -19.03
CA THR A 55 44.79 -18.95 -19.74
C THR A 55 43.45 -18.69 -19.07
N LYS A 56 42.46 -18.20 -19.84
CA LYS A 56 41.08 -18.05 -19.36
C LYS A 56 40.62 -19.41 -18.81
N SER A 57 40.23 -19.45 -17.54
CA SER A 57 39.67 -20.67 -16.95
C SER A 57 38.34 -20.98 -17.64
N HIS A 58 38.32 -22.01 -18.47
CA HIS A 58 37.08 -22.54 -19.05
C HIS A 58 36.22 -23.30 -18.02
N LYS A 59 36.73 -23.52 -16.80
CA LYS A 59 36.05 -24.29 -15.75
C LYS A 59 35.05 -23.46 -14.94
N ASN A 60 35.24 -22.14 -14.87
CA ASN A 60 34.35 -21.27 -14.12
C ASN A 60 33.28 -20.70 -15.05
N ALA A 61 32.03 -20.71 -14.58
CA ALA A 61 30.93 -20.13 -15.34
C ALA A 61 31.10 -18.61 -15.45
N LEU A 62 31.44 -17.94 -14.35
CA LEU A 62 31.75 -16.52 -14.31
C LEU A 62 33.26 -16.27 -14.41
N GLN A 63 33.61 -15.15 -15.01
CA GLN A 63 34.98 -14.62 -15.04
C GLN A 63 35.36 -14.01 -13.67
N PRO A 64 36.66 -13.85 -13.34
CA PRO A 64 37.09 -13.35 -12.03
C PRO A 64 36.55 -11.96 -11.65
N ASP A 65 36.42 -11.08 -12.63
CA ASP A 65 35.81 -9.75 -12.49
C ASP A 65 34.30 -9.83 -12.19
N GLN A 66 33.59 -10.75 -12.85
CA GLN A 66 32.18 -11.01 -12.59
C GLN A 66 31.97 -11.61 -11.20
N GLU A 67 32.84 -12.53 -10.75
CA GLU A 67 32.79 -13.06 -9.38
C GLU A 67 33.08 -11.96 -8.34
N LYS A 68 34.04 -11.07 -8.60
CA LYS A 68 34.30 -9.91 -7.72
C LYS A 68 33.09 -8.97 -7.66
N ALA A 69 32.42 -8.71 -8.78
CA ALA A 69 31.20 -7.91 -8.82
C ALA A 69 30.06 -8.58 -8.03
N LEU A 70 29.90 -9.91 -8.14
CA LEU A 70 28.94 -10.67 -7.35
C LEU A 70 29.23 -10.56 -5.85
N THR A 71 30.48 -10.71 -5.44
CA THR A 71 30.88 -10.56 -4.04
C THR A 71 30.56 -9.16 -3.50
N ASN A 72 30.89 -8.10 -4.24
CA ASN A 72 30.54 -6.73 -3.85
C ASN A 72 29.02 -6.53 -3.75
N TRP A 73 28.26 -7.12 -4.67
CA TRP A 73 26.80 -7.10 -4.62
C TRP A 73 26.25 -7.82 -3.39
N ILE A 74 26.81 -8.97 -2.99
CA ILE A 74 26.42 -9.68 -1.74
C ILE A 74 26.70 -8.81 -0.51
N VAL A 75 27.86 -8.16 -0.44
CA VAL A 75 28.21 -7.25 0.67
C VAL A 75 27.22 -6.08 0.73
N LYS A 76 26.83 -5.52 -0.42
CA LYS A 76 25.83 -4.46 -0.52
C LYS A 76 24.44 -4.93 -0.07
N MET A 77 24.02 -6.12 -0.48
CA MET A 77 22.76 -6.72 -0.04
C MET A 77 22.75 -6.96 1.48
N TYR A 78 23.87 -7.35 2.07
CA TYR A 78 24.02 -7.47 3.52
C TYR A 78 23.86 -6.13 4.25
N SER A 79 24.45 -5.03 3.72
CA SER A 79 24.28 -3.69 4.32
C SER A 79 22.85 -3.14 4.23
N TRP A 80 22.03 -3.71 3.35
CA TRP A 80 20.60 -3.47 3.22
C TRP A 80 19.73 -4.39 4.09
N ASN A 81 20.38 -5.20 4.95
CA ASN A 81 19.73 -6.25 5.74
C ASN A 81 18.93 -7.25 4.87
N LEU A 82 19.36 -7.47 3.62
CA LEU A 82 18.72 -8.34 2.63
C LEU A 82 19.69 -9.43 2.15
N PRO A 83 20.20 -10.31 3.02
CA PRO A 83 21.15 -11.34 2.61
C PRO A 83 20.56 -12.19 1.47
N PRO A 84 21.25 -12.31 0.31
CA PRO A 84 20.66 -12.92 -0.87
C PRO A 84 20.59 -14.44 -0.73
N THR A 85 19.47 -15.04 -1.15
CA THR A 85 19.33 -16.50 -1.18
C THR A 85 20.17 -17.12 -2.30
N ALA A 86 20.43 -18.43 -2.22
CA ALA A 86 21.12 -19.16 -3.28
C ALA A 86 20.43 -19.01 -4.64
N GLY A 87 19.09 -18.95 -4.67
CA GLY A 87 18.31 -18.70 -5.88
C GLY A 87 18.55 -17.31 -6.47
N LEU A 88 18.67 -16.29 -5.62
CA LEU A 88 18.94 -14.92 -6.06
C LEU A 88 20.38 -14.76 -6.56
N ILE A 89 21.35 -15.40 -5.89
CA ILE A 89 22.75 -15.49 -6.35
C ILE A 89 22.82 -16.18 -7.73
N GLN A 90 22.06 -17.26 -7.91
CA GLN A 90 21.97 -17.96 -9.19
C GLN A 90 21.37 -17.05 -10.29
N ALA A 91 20.28 -16.35 -9.98
CA ALA A 91 19.66 -15.40 -10.91
C ALA A 91 20.63 -14.28 -11.29
N TRP A 92 21.40 -13.75 -10.33
CA TRP A 92 22.40 -12.73 -10.57
C TRP A 92 23.48 -13.24 -11.53
N ALA A 93 24.01 -14.43 -11.27
CA ALA A 93 25.03 -15.06 -12.12
C ALA A 93 24.52 -15.29 -13.55
N ASN A 94 23.30 -15.80 -13.71
CA ASN A 94 22.67 -15.99 -15.02
C ASN A 94 22.51 -14.67 -15.77
N ARG A 95 22.12 -13.58 -15.08
CA ARG A 95 22.00 -12.26 -15.70
C ARG A 95 23.35 -11.67 -16.10
N ALA A 96 24.39 -11.89 -15.30
CA ALA A 96 25.76 -11.49 -15.66
C ALA A 96 26.26 -12.23 -16.90
N LEU A 97 25.95 -13.52 -17.05
CA LEU A 97 26.26 -14.31 -18.25
C LEU A 97 25.52 -13.80 -19.48
N GLN A 98 24.22 -13.54 -19.36
CA GLN A 98 23.43 -12.99 -20.46
C GLN A 98 23.97 -11.63 -20.94
N ARG A 99 24.32 -10.73 -20.01
CA ARG A 99 24.95 -9.42 -20.34
C ARG A 99 26.29 -9.57 -21.06
N ALA A 100 27.01 -10.66 -20.82
CA ALA A 100 28.25 -11.00 -21.51
C ALA A 100 28.04 -11.73 -22.85
N GLY A 101 26.79 -11.90 -23.31
CA GLY A 101 26.46 -12.56 -24.57
C GLY A 101 26.54 -14.09 -24.50
N HIS A 102 26.41 -14.68 -23.32
CA HIS A 102 26.38 -16.13 -23.15
C HIS A 102 24.95 -16.64 -22.92
N ASP A 103 24.55 -17.64 -23.70
CA ASP A 103 23.23 -18.30 -23.57
C ASP A 103 23.20 -19.40 -22.50
N ARG A 104 24.37 -19.76 -21.96
CA ARG A 104 24.47 -20.78 -20.90
C ARG A 104 23.97 -20.24 -19.57
N GLN A 105 23.31 -21.11 -18.80
CA GLN A 105 22.92 -20.83 -17.42
C GLN A 105 23.79 -21.63 -16.44
N VAL A 106 23.97 -21.08 -15.23
CA VAL A 106 24.61 -21.80 -14.13
C VAL A 106 23.66 -22.85 -13.56
N SER A 107 24.22 -23.98 -13.11
CA SER A 107 23.43 -25.05 -12.49
C SER A 107 22.87 -24.63 -11.13
N LYS A 108 21.82 -25.30 -10.65
CA LYS A 108 21.24 -25.07 -9.31
C LYS A 108 22.27 -25.22 -8.19
N MET A 109 23.24 -26.12 -8.36
CA MET A 109 24.32 -26.36 -7.39
C MET A 109 25.46 -25.34 -7.46
N TRP A 110 25.45 -24.44 -8.45
CA TRP A 110 26.54 -23.51 -8.67
C TRP A 110 26.69 -22.51 -7.52
N ALA A 111 25.60 -21.97 -6.98
CA ALA A 111 25.63 -21.02 -5.86
C ALA A 111 26.32 -21.64 -4.63
N TYR A 112 25.98 -22.89 -4.28
CA TYR A 112 26.63 -23.61 -3.19
C TYR A 112 28.13 -23.85 -3.44
N ARG A 113 28.54 -24.10 -4.69
CA ARG A 113 29.97 -24.23 -5.05
C ARG A 113 30.71 -22.88 -5.04
N PHE A 114 30.00 -21.79 -5.26
CA PHE A 114 30.54 -20.43 -5.19
C PHE A 114 30.85 -20.01 -3.75
N GLU A 115 30.10 -20.52 -2.75
CA GLU A 115 30.36 -20.28 -1.32
C GLU A 115 31.82 -20.59 -0.93
N ALA A 116 32.35 -21.72 -1.40
CA ALA A 116 33.73 -22.12 -1.14
C ALA A 116 34.79 -21.18 -1.75
N ARG A 117 34.38 -20.29 -2.67
CA ARG A 117 35.23 -19.29 -3.34
C ARG A 117 35.12 -17.90 -2.72
N LEU A 118 34.27 -17.71 -1.71
CA LEU A 118 34.12 -16.40 -1.06
C LEU A 118 35.43 -15.98 -0.35
N PRO A 119 35.82 -14.70 -0.45
CA PRO A 119 37.00 -14.22 0.25
C PRO A 119 36.85 -14.34 1.77
N LYS A 120 37.77 -15.07 2.42
CA LYS A 120 37.73 -15.32 3.87
C LYS A 120 37.71 -14.04 4.72
N HIS A 121 38.35 -12.96 4.25
CA HIS A 121 38.43 -11.68 4.96
C HIS A 121 37.09 -10.94 5.05
N LEU A 122 36.10 -11.28 4.21
CA LEU A 122 34.77 -10.68 4.27
C LEU A 122 33.88 -11.32 5.34
N ASN A 123 34.33 -12.43 5.96
CA ASN A 123 33.59 -13.20 6.95
C ASN A 123 32.15 -13.57 6.51
N LEU A 124 31.94 -13.74 5.20
CA LEU A 124 30.67 -14.19 4.62
C LEU A 124 30.65 -15.72 4.61
N ALA A 125 29.62 -16.29 5.20
CA ALA A 125 29.41 -17.74 5.22
C ALA A 125 27.92 -18.07 4.97
N PRO A 126 27.61 -19.25 4.42
CA PRO A 126 26.23 -19.73 4.35
C PRO A 126 25.69 -19.91 5.78
N VAL A 127 24.73 -19.07 6.16
CA VAL A 127 24.02 -19.18 7.43
C VAL A 127 22.68 -19.86 7.17
N LYS A 128 22.47 -21.02 7.79
CA LYS A 128 21.16 -21.68 7.76
C LYS A 128 20.19 -20.87 8.60
N GLN A 129 19.28 -20.14 7.96
CA GLN A 129 18.15 -19.51 8.63
C GLN A 129 17.27 -20.61 9.24
N LYS A 130 17.14 -20.63 10.57
CA LYS A 130 16.29 -21.58 11.30
C LYS A 130 14.94 -20.92 11.57
N THR A 131 13.86 -21.66 11.37
CA THR A 131 12.56 -21.27 11.90
C THR A 131 12.62 -21.38 13.42
N LYS A 132 12.30 -20.30 14.13
CA LYS A 132 12.23 -20.26 15.59
C LYS A 132 10.81 -19.87 16.01
N GLU A 133 10.39 -20.32 17.19
CA GLU A 133 9.12 -19.90 17.77
C GLU A 133 9.16 -18.39 18.07
N LEU A 134 8.07 -17.68 17.74
CA LEU A 134 7.96 -16.22 17.86
C LEU A 134 8.34 -15.71 19.26
N LYS A 135 7.92 -16.43 20.31
CA LYS A 135 8.21 -16.08 21.72
C LYS A 135 9.70 -16.21 22.07
N ARG A 136 10.44 -17.11 21.42
CA ARG A 136 11.89 -17.28 21.63
C ARG A 136 12.72 -16.22 20.90
N ILE A 137 12.24 -15.72 19.76
CA ILE A 137 12.86 -14.62 19.03
C ILE A 137 12.74 -13.32 19.85
N GLN A 138 11.54 -13.03 20.36
CA GLN A 138 11.27 -11.85 21.20
C GLN A 138 12.10 -11.78 22.50
N ALA A 139 12.58 -12.91 23.03
CA ALA A 139 13.39 -12.98 24.25
C ALA A 139 14.92 -12.88 24.00
N GLU A 140 15.38 -13.16 22.77
CA GLU A 140 16.80 -13.14 22.39
C GLU A 140 17.19 -11.90 21.56
N ASP A 141 16.30 -10.90 21.43
CA ASP A 141 16.34 -9.97 20.30
C ASP A 141 17.03 -8.61 20.53
N ALA A 142 17.43 -8.25 21.75
CA ALA A 142 17.99 -6.91 21.98
C ALA A 142 19.27 -6.67 21.17
N GLY A 143 20.17 -7.66 21.12
CA GLY A 143 21.43 -7.57 20.34
C GLY A 143 21.20 -7.62 18.82
N LEU A 144 20.25 -8.42 18.35
CA LEU A 144 19.91 -8.48 16.92
C LEU A 144 19.25 -7.17 16.47
N LEU A 145 18.33 -6.66 17.28
CA LEU A 145 17.64 -5.40 17.03
C LEU A 145 18.60 -4.21 17.10
N GLN A 146 19.54 -4.19 18.05
CA GLN A 146 20.61 -3.21 18.09
C GLN A 146 21.43 -3.24 16.81
N HIS A 147 21.91 -4.42 16.38
CA HIS A 147 22.67 -4.56 15.12
C HIS A 147 21.87 -4.08 13.89
N TRP A 148 20.56 -4.33 13.86
CA TRP A 148 19.69 -3.80 12.81
C TRP A 148 19.60 -2.27 12.82
N TYR A 149 19.45 -1.66 14.01
CA TYR A 149 19.49 -0.21 14.14
C TYR A 149 20.87 0.36 13.74
N ASP A 150 21.98 -0.32 14.08
CA ASP A 150 23.34 0.11 13.68
C ASP A 150 23.51 0.08 12.15
N LEU A 151 22.90 -0.90 11.47
CA LEU A 151 22.86 -0.94 10.01
C LEU A 151 21.97 0.17 9.45
N LEU A 152 20.81 0.42 10.07
CA LEU A 152 19.88 1.45 9.64
C LEU A 152 20.47 2.85 9.80
N GLU A 153 21.20 3.12 10.89
CA GLU A 153 21.88 4.39 11.15
C GLU A 153 22.82 4.76 10.00
N LYS A 154 23.61 3.79 9.53
CA LYS A 154 24.53 3.96 8.39
C LYS A 154 23.81 4.32 7.10
N GLN A 155 22.56 3.87 6.93
CA GLN A 155 21.76 4.22 5.76
C GLN A 155 21.11 5.60 5.92
N LEU A 156 20.62 5.93 7.12
CA LEU A 156 19.82 7.13 7.37
C LEU A 156 20.62 8.37 7.80
N HIS A 157 21.95 8.28 7.86
CA HIS A 157 22.83 9.43 8.15
C HIS A 157 22.60 10.59 7.15
N ASP A 158 22.29 11.78 7.66
CA ASP A 158 21.96 12.99 6.88
C ASP A 158 20.81 12.83 5.87
N VAL A 159 19.95 11.83 6.03
CA VAL A 159 18.82 11.61 5.13
C VAL A 159 17.62 12.43 5.59
N PRO A 160 17.04 13.32 4.77
CA PRO A 160 15.83 14.04 5.16
C PRO A 160 14.61 13.11 5.26
N ALA A 161 13.68 13.44 6.16
CA ALA A 161 12.44 12.69 6.42
C ALA A 161 11.65 12.31 5.15
N ARG A 162 11.61 13.20 4.15
CA ARG A 162 10.91 12.98 2.87
C ARG A 162 11.51 11.86 2.00
N LEU A 163 12.69 11.34 2.34
CA LEU A 163 13.31 10.24 1.60
C LEU A 163 13.20 8.89 2.32
N VAL A 164 12.64 8.87 3.53
CA VAL A 164 12.47 7.65 4.33
C VAL A 164 11.03 7.18 4.17
N TYR A 165 10.86 6.06 3.48
CA TYR A 165 9.57 5.47 3.14
C TYR A 165 9.41 4.13 3.83
N ASN A 166 8.16 3.80 4.13
CA ASN A 166 7.76 2.52 4.63
C ASN A 166 6.51 2.03 3.88
N PHE A 167 6.53 0.77 3.42
CA PHE A 167 5.38 0.15 2.79
C PHE A 167 5.09 -1.22 3.40
N ASP A 168 3.82 -1.60 3.37
CA ASP A 168 3.33 -2.86 3.89
C ASP A 168 1.94 -3.19 3.34
N GLU A 169 1.48 -4.41 3.61
CA GLU A 169 0.23 -4.97 3.14
C GLU A 169 -0.77 -5.18 4.29
N CYS A 170 -2.04 -4.92 4.01
CA CYS A 170 -3.10 -5.23 4.96
C CYS A 170 -4.35 -5.78 4.28
N GLY A 171 -4.97 -6.78 4.90
CA GLY A 171 -6.20 -7.39 4.40
C GLY A 171 -7.47 -6.72 4.94
N PHE A 172 -8.45 -6.54 4.05
CA PHE A 172 -9.82 -6.16 4.35
C PHE A 172 -10.78 -7.25 3.97
N GLN A 173 -11.73 -7.53 4.86
CA GLN A 173 -12.78 -8.49 4.63
C GLN A 173 -14.13 -7.75 4.64
N PRO A 174 -14.71 -7.43 3.46
CA PRO A 174 -16.05 -6.87 3.38
C PRO A 174 -17.07 -7.75 4.12
N GLY A 175 -18.08 -7.13 4.70
CA GLY A 175 -19.07 -7.78 5.56
C GLY A 175 -18.60 -8.06 6.99
N GLN A 176 -17.29 -8.08 7.25
CA GLN A 176 -16.78 -8.31 8.60
C GLN A 176 -16.98 -7.08 9.48
N GLY A 177 -17.78 -7.24 10.54
CA GLY A 177 -18.02 -6.24 11.56
C GLY A 177 -16.96 -6.19 12.68
N ARG A 178 -17.20 -5.33 13.67
CA ARG A 178 -16.41 -5.30 14.92
C ARG A 178 -17.34 -5.40 16.13
N ALA A 179 -16.95 -6.21 17.12
CA ALA A 179 -17.57 -6.17 18.44
C ALA A 179 -17.38 -4.80 19.10
N ARG A 180 -18.36 -4.37 19.90
CA ARG A 180 -18.30 -3.12 20.66
C ARG A 180 -18.86 -3.34 22.05
N ASN A 181 -18.34 -2.60 23.01
CA ASN A 181 -18.95 -2.52 24.33
C ASN A 181 -20.23 -1.69 24.21
N VAL A 182 -21.32 -2.22 24.75
CA VAL A 182 -22.63 -1.57 24.75
C VAL A 182 -23.11 -1.42 26.18
N ILE A 183 -23.85 -0.35 26.43
CA ILE A 183 -24.58 -0.16 27.68
C ILE A 183 -25.95 -0.81 27.48
N GLY A 184 -26.18 -1.92 28.18
CA GLY A 184 -27.41 -2.70 28.07
C GLY A 184 -27.60 -3.60 29.29
N VAL A 185 -28.80 -4.17 29.41
CA VAL A 185 -29.08 -5.16 30.46
C VAL A 185 -28.39 -6.47 30.08
N LYS A 186 -27.51 -6.99 30.95
CA LYS A 186 -26.68 -8.20 30.68
C LYS A 186 -27.49 -9.40 30.19
N SER A 187 -28.75 -9.54 30.63
CA SER A 187 -29.63 -10.66 30.29
C SER A 187 -30.39 -10.50 28.97
N SER A 188 -30.38 -9.32 28.34
CA SER A 188 -31.21 -9.02 27.16
C SER A 188 -30.51 -8.18 26.10
N CYS A 189 -29.17 -8.16 26.11
CA CYS A 189 -28.43 -7.43 25.09
C CYS A 189 -28.31 -8.26 23.81
N PRO A 190 -28.95 -7.86 22.70
CA PRO A 190 -28.86 -8.61 21.46
C PRO A 190 -27.46 -8.48 20.84
N ASP A 191 -27.03 -9.53 20.16
CA ASP A 191 -25.80 -9.50 19.35
C ASP A 191 -25.94 -8.55 18.15
N LEU A 192 -24.80 -8.07 17.65
CA LEU A 192 -24.79 -7.27 16.43
C LEU A 192 -25.04 -8.16 15.21
N PRO A 193 -25.88 -7.73 14.26
CA PRO A 193 -26.03 -8.43 13.00
C PRO A 193 -24.70 -8.37 12.22
N GLU A 194 -24.18 -9.53 11.83
CA GLU A 194 -23.04 -9.68 10.93
C GLU A 194 -23.57 -9.99 9.51
N GLY A 195 -23.04 -9.32 8.49
CA GLY A 195 -23.37 -9.65 7.10
C GLY A 195 -22.62 -10.90 6.62
N GLU A 196 -22.93 -11.36 5.41
CA GLU A 196 -22.10 -12.39 4.77
C GLU A 196 -20.66 -11.88 4.59
N ARG A 197 -19.69 -12.74 4.89
CA ARG A 197 -18.27 -12.39 4.70
C ARG A 197 -17.93 -12.45 3.22
N GLY A 198 -17.54 -11.31 2.66
CA GLY A 198 -17.16 -11.19 1.25
C GLY A 198 -15.83 -11.88 0.92
N GLU A 199 -15.19 -11.48 -0.17
CA GLU A 199 -13.82 -11.91 -0.49
C GLU A 199 -12.79 -10.95 0.10
N ASN A 200 -11.64 -11.48 0.55
CA ASN A 200 -10.53 -10.65 1.01
C ASN A 200 -10.00 -9.72 -0.09
N ILE A 201 -9.72 -8.49 0.31
CA ILE A 201 -9.10 -7.45 -0.51
C ILE A 201 -7.80 -7.06 0.17
N THR A 202 -6.68 -7.14 -0.55
CA THR A 202 -5.37 -6.75 -0.03
C THR A 202 -5.08 -5.31 -0.41
N ALA A 203 -4.70 -4.48 0.55
CA ALA A 203 -4.26 -3.11 0.32
C ALA A 203 -2.75 -3.02 0.53
N VAL A 204 -2.04 -2.49 -0.47
CA VAL A 204 -0.62 -2.12 -0.36
C VAL A 204 -0.57 -0.62 -0.11
N GLU A 205 -0.04 -0.24 1.05
CA GLU A 205 0.01 1.14 1.54
C GLU A 205 1.47 1.59 1.68
N CYS A 206 1.76 2.86 1.43
CA CYS A 206 3.10 3.42 1.55
C CYS A 206 3.05 4.83 2.13
N ILE A 207 3.88 5.06 3.16
CA ILE A 207 4.00 6.30 3.91
C ILE A 207 5.45 6.76 3.95
N ALA A 208 5.66 8.05 4.19
CA ALA A 208 7.00 8.60 4.42
C ALA A 208 7.10 9.34 5.75
N ALA A 209 8.32 9.44 6.28
CA ALA A 209 8.57 9.94 7.62
C ALA A 209 8.23 11.43 7.83
N ASP A 210 8.05 12.21 6.76
CA ASP A 210 7.56 13.58 6.79
C ASP A 210 6.03 13.69 6.98
N GLY A 211 5.31 12.57 6.89
CA GLY A 211 3.86 12.52 6.94
C GLY A 211 3.19 12.41 5.56
N TRP A 212 3.97 12.20 4.50
CA TRP A 212 3.43 11.97 3.16
C TRP A 212 2.84 10.56 3.03
N LEU A 213 1.81 10.46 2.20
CA LEU A 213 1.02 9.25 1.98
C LEU A 213 0.90 9.02 0.46
N MET A 214 1.43 7.90 -0.02
CA MET A 214 1.30 7.49 -1.42
C MET A 214 -0.14 7.06 -1.72
N ASP A 215 -0.61 7.14 -2.96
CA ASP A 215 -1.86 6.48 -3.35
C ASP A 215 -1.78 4.94 -3.19
N PRO A 216 -2.83 4.28 -2.68
CA PRO A 216 -2.81 2.85 -2.39
C PRO A 216 -2.96 2.00 -3.65
N LEU A 217 -2.58 0.72 -3.55
CA LEU A 217 -2.94 -0.33 -4.51
C LEU A 217 -3.85 -1.34 -3.83
N PHE A 218 -5.07 -1.53 -4.34
CA PHE A 218 -5.98 -2.58 -3.87
C PHE A 218 -5.98 -3.77 -4.81
N ILE A 219 -5.77 -4.96 -4.27
CA ILE A 219 -5.70 -6.22 -5.00
C ILE A 219 -6.93 -7.04 -4.63
N PHE A 220 -7.71 -7.38 -5.65
CA PHE A 220 -8.92 -8.18 -5.51
C PHE A 220 -8.63 -9.62 -5.92
N LYS A 221 -9.19 -10.56 -5.17
CA LYS A 221 -9.23 -11.95 -5.62
C LYS A 221 -10.10 -12.08 -6.88
N GLY A 222 -9.59 -12.74 -7.90
CA GLY A 222 -10.34 -13.07 -9.11
C GLY A 222 -9.48 -13.70 -10.19
N SER A 223 -10.09 -14.62 -10.95
CA SER A 223 -9.49 -15.21 -12.15
C SER A 223 -9.84 -14.36 -13.38
N GLY A 224 -8.83 -13.78 -14.01
CA GLY A 224 -8.99 -12.89 -15.16
C GLY A 224 -8.85 -11.41 -14.79
N LYS A 225 -8.54 -10.58 -15.78
CA LYS A 225 -8.26 -9.14 -15.61
C LYS A 225 -9.52 -8.28 -15.78
N ASN A 226 -10.66 -8.76 -15.23
CA ASN A 226 -11.99 -8.21 -15.51
C ASN A 226 -12.55 -7.49 -14.29
N PHE A 227 -12.48 -6.15 -14.31
CA PHE A 227 -13.04 -5.30 -13.28
C PHE A 227 -14.51 -4.99 -13.58
N MET A 228 -15.39 -5.01 -12.58
CA MET A 228 -16.79 -4.65 -12.83
C MET A 228 -16.92 -3.13 -12.94
N GLU A 229 -17.57 -2.65 -14.01
CA GLU A 229 -17.84 -1.21 -14.21
C GLU A 229 -18.57 -0.61 -13.00
N ALA A 230 -19.45 -1.39 -12.37
CA ALA A 230 -20.26 -0.96 -11.23
C ALA A 230 -19.42 -0.52 -10.01
N TRP A 231 -18.17 -0.98 -9.87
CA TRP A 231 -17.29 -0.58 -8.77
C TRP A 231 -16.81 0.87 -8.87
N TYR A 232 -16.73 1.41 -10.09
CA TYR A 232 -16.20 2.76 -10.35
C TYR A 232 -17.30 3.81 -10.52
N TYR A 233 -18.55 3.47 -10.17
CA TYR A 233 -19.72 4.32 -10.39
C TYR A 233 -20.21 4.99 -9.10
N GLY A 234 -20.49 6.30 -9.16
CA GLY A 234 -21.20 7.01 -8.10
C GLY A 234 -20.38 7.37 -6.85
N SER A 235 -19.04 7.37 -6.95
CA SER A 235 -18.15 7.99 -5.95
C SER A 235 -17.15 8.90 -6.65
N GLU A 236 -16.97 10.11 -6.12
CA GLU A 236 -15.94 11.04 -6.58
C GLU A 236 -14.55 10.57 -6.11
N ASP A 237 -14.48 10.14 -4.85
CA ASP A 237 -13.29 9.61 -4.17
C ASP A 237 -13.17 8.09 -4.41
N LEU A 238 -12.63 7.70 -5.56
CA LEU A 238 -12.28 6.30 -5.83
C LEU A 238 -10.81 6.02 -5.44
N PRO A 239 -10.48 4.79 -5.02
CA PRO A 239 -9.08 4.40 -4.83
C PRO A 239 -8.29 4.57 -6.14
N ALA A 240 -7.05 5.04 -6.06
CA ALA A 240 -6.30 5.41 -7.27
C ALA A 240 -5.97 4.20 -8.16
N ASN A 241 -5.45 3.12 -7.56
CA ASN A 241 -4.95 1.95 -8.27
C ASN A 241 -5.64 0.67 -7.77
N THR A 242 -6.01 -0.19 -8.72
CA THR A 242 -6.63 -1.48 -8.45
C THR A 242 -5.99 -2.56 -9.30
N ALA A 243 -5.89 -3.77 -8.77
CA ALA A 243 -5.36 -4.93 -9.48
C ALA A 243 -6.17 -6.17 -9.14
N MET A 244 -6.01 -7.21 -9.95
CA MET A 244 -6.59 -8.53 -9.68
C MET A 244 -5.49 -9.58 -9.58
N SER A 245 -5.64 -10.52 -8.65
CA SER A 245 -4.80 -11.70 -8.61
C SER A 245 -5.63 -12.95 -8.29
N PRO A 246 -5.23 -14.15 -8.77
CA PRO A 246 -6.02 -15.37 -8.56
C PRO A 246 -6.26 -15.70 -7.08
N ASN A 247 -5.29 -15.38 -6.23
CA ASN A 247 -5.32 -15.67 -4.80
C ASN A 247 -5.64 -14.44 -3.93
N GLY A 248 -5.73 -13.24 -4.52
CA GLY A 248 -5.94 -11.97 -3.80
C GLY A 248 -4.68 -11.41 -3.13
N TRP A 249 -3.54 -12.06 -3.30
CA TRP A 249 -2.23 -11.61 -2.79
C TRP A 249 -1.46 -10.89 -3.88
N ILE A 250 -0.47 -10.11 -3.49
CA ILE A 250 0.49 -9.52 -4.42
C ILE A 250 1.32 -10.62 -5.09
N SER A 251 1.62 -10.46 -6.37
CA SER A 251 2.53 -11.31 -7.13
C SER A 251 3.83 -10.55 -7.44
N ASP A 252 4.86 -11.23 -7.92
CA ASP A 252 6.10 -10.59 -8.40
C ASP A 252 5.81 -9.48 -9.43
N GLU A 253 4.91 -9.76 -10.38
CA GLU A 253 4.51 -8.80 -11.42
C GLU A 253 3.80 -7.58 -10.82
N LEU A 254 2.92 -7.78 -9.84
CA LEU A 254 2.21 -6.69 -9.16
C LEU A 254 3.16 -5.88 -8.26
N ALA A 255 4.16 -6.51 -7.64
CA ALA A 255 5.19 -5.81 -6.89
C ALA A 255 6.05 -4.89 -7.79
N LEU A 256 6.41 -5.34 -8.99
CA LEU A 256 7.10 -4.51 -9.98
C LEU A 256 6.20 -3.37 -10.51
N ALA A 257 4.92 -3.64 -10.74
CA ALA A 257 3.95 -2.61 -11.12
C ALA A 257 3.77 -1.56 -10.02
N TRP A 258 3.67 -2.00 -8.76
CA TRP A 258 3.62 -1.13 -7.59
C TRP A 258 4.90 -0.29 -7.46
N LEU A 259 6.08 -0.91 -7.62
CA LEU A 259 7.37 -0.19 -7.58
C LEU A 259 7.45 0.88 -8.66
N SER A 260 6.89 0.60 -9.85
CA SER A 260 6.79 1.59 -10.92
C SER A 260 5.88 2.77 -10.55
N CYS A 261 4.79 2.53 -9.80
CA CYS A 261 3.97 3.59 -9.22
C CYS A 261 4.72 4.37 -8.15
N PHE A 262 5.45 3.70 -7.26
CA PHE A 262 6.27 4.34 -6.23
C PHE A 262 7.33 5.26 -6.85
N ILE A 263 8.03 4.77 -7.89
CA ILE A 263 9.03 5.55 -8.62
C ILE A 263 8.41 6.83 -9.19
N LYS A 264 7.25 6.73 -9.84
CA LYS A 264 6.54 7.89 -10.41
C LYS A 264 6.06 8.85 -9.33
N ALA A 265 5.50 8.34 -8.23
CA ALA A 265 4.95 9.15 -7.15
C ALA A 265 6.02 9.92 -6.37
N THR A 266 7.27 9.45 -6.38
CA THR A 266 8.38 10.05 -5.63
C THR A 266 9.43 10.71 -6.51
N ALA A 267 9.30 10.66 -7.83
CA ALA A 267 10.18 11.35 -8.79
C ALA A 267 9.77 12.80 -9.07
N THR A 268 9.09 13.45 -8.11
CA THR A 268 8.65 14.84 -8.21
C THR A 268 9.71 15.78 -7.61
N ALA A 269 9.77 17.02 -8.11
CA ALA A 269 10.81 17.99 -7.71
C ALA A 269 10.75 18.37 -6.22
N ASP A 270 9.57 18.28 -5.60
CA ASP A 270 9.37 18.49 -4.16
C ASP A 270 9.89 17.34 -3.30
N ARG A 271 9.94 16.11 -3.84
CA ARG A 271 10.34 14.91 -3.08
C ARG A 271 11.77 14.46 -3.33
N LEU A 272 12.25 14.52 -4.57
CA LEU A 272 13.54 13.96 -4.97
C LEU A 272 14.38 15.01 -5.71
N LYS A 273 15.51 15.41 -5.11
CA LYS A 273 16.50 16.29 -5.74
C LYS A 273 17.60 15.47 -6.41
N ARG A 274 18.35 16.11 -7.31
CA ARG A 274 19.46 15.48 -8.02
C ARG A 274 20.53 14.96 -7.04
N GLY A 275 20.90 13.69 -7.17
CA GLY A 275 21.92 13.03 -6.36
C GLY A 275 21.38 12.38 -5.08
N GLU A 276 20.11 12.58 -4.74
CA GLU A 276 19.49 11.97 -3.56
C GLU A 276 19.02 10.55 -3.82
N LYS A 277 18.92 9.76 -2.73
CA LYS A 277 18.44 8.37 -2.76
C LYS A 277 17.18 8.23 -1.92
N ARG A 278 16.28 7.35 -2.34
CA ARG A 278 15.06 7.00 -1.59
C ARG A 278 15.32 5.76 -0.76
N TYR A 279 14.93 5.77 0.50
CA TYR A 279 15.13 4.66 1.44
C TYR A 279 13.78 3.99 1.66
N LEU A 280 13.63 2.77 1.17
CA LEU A 280 12.37 2.03 1.22
C LEU A 280 12.50 0.90 2.24
N ILE A 281 11.87 1.07 3.40
CA ILE A 281 11.93 0.15 4.53
C ILE A 281 10.68 -0.73 4.54
N PHE A 282 10.81 -2.05 4.60
CA PHE A 282 9.66 -2.98 4.50
C PHE A 282 9.98 -4.36 5.08
N ASP A 283 8.96 -5.21 5.21
CA ASP A 283 9.16 -6.59 5.65
C ASP A 283 9.81 -7.42 4.53
N GLY A 284 11.00 -7.97 4.83
CA GLY A 284 11.74 -8.83 3.90
C GLY A 284 11.19 -10.25 3.78
N HIS A 285 10.17 -10.61 4.57
CA HIS A 285 9.50 -11.90 4.48
C HIS A 285 8.39 -11.91 3.42
N GLY A 286 8.72 -12.31 2.18
CA GLY A 286 7.70 -12.50 1.15
C GLY A 286 8.24 -12.67 -0.27
N ALA A 287 7.34 -13.07 -1.17
CA ALA A 287 7.59 -13.38 -2.58
C ALA A 287 7.74 -12.11 -3.46
N HIS A 288 8.54 -11.12 -3.05
CA HIS A 288 8.65 -9.81 -3.76
C HIS A 288 10.09 -9.30 -3.96
N LEU A 289 11.11 -10.06 -3.54
CA LEU A 289 12.52 -9.70 -3.67
C LEU A 289 13.17 -10.39 -4.88
N THR A 290 12.57 -10.24 -6.05
CA THR A 290 13.17 -10.74 -7.28
C THR A 290 14.42 -9.93 -7.64
N LEU A 291 15.33 -10.54 -8.41
CA LEU A 291 16.49 -9.81 -8.93
C LEU A 291 16.06 -8.59 -9.77
N GLU A 292 14.94 -8.71 -10.48
CA GLU A 292 14.39 -7.61 -11.28
C GLU A 292 13.90 -6.45 -10.41
N PHE A 293 13.22 -6.74 -9.30
CA PHE A 293 12.81 -5.72 -8.33
C PHE A 293 14.02 -4.96 -7.77
N LEU A 294 15.05 -5.69 -7.33
CA LEU A 294 16.27 -5.10 -6.78
C LEU A 294 17.05 -4.28 -7.81
N GLN A 295 17.10 -4.74 -9.06
CA GLN A 295 17.71 -3.99 -10.16
C GLN A 295 16.93 -2.72 -10.46
N ARG A 296 15.60 -2.79 -10.48
CA ARG A 296 14.76 -1.61 -10.66
C ARG A 296 14.95 -0.60 -9.53
N CYS A 297 15.13 -1.06 -8.28
CA CYS A 297 15.50 -0.17 -7.19
C CYS A 297 16.85 0.51 -7.43
N GLU A 298 17.87 -0.26 -7.82
CA GLU A 298 19.21 0.26 -8.09
C GLU A 298 19.23 1.30 -9.22
N ASP A 299 18.57 1.00 -10.35
CA ASP A 299 18.44 1.88 -11.53
C ASP A 299 17.76 3.22 -11.19
N HIS A 300 16.94 3.25 -10.14
CA HIS A 300 16.16 4.42 -9.71
C HIS A 300 16.66 5.02 -8.39
N HIS A 301 17.88 4.68 -7.95
CA HIS A 301 18.47 5.20 -6.72
C HIS A 301 17.58 4.98 -5.46
N ILE A 302 16.97 3.80 -5.39
CA ILE A 302 16.20 3.33 -4.25
C ILE A 302 17.05 2.33 -3.48
N ILE A 303 17.20 2.54 -2.17
CA ILE A 303 17.82 1.63 -1.22
C ILE A 303 16.68 0.84 -0.54
N PRO A 304 16.44 -0.43 -0.94
CA PRO A 304 15.55 -1.29 -0.18
C PRO A 304 16.23 -1.69 1.14
N PHE A 305 15.50 -1.66 2.25
CA PHE A 305 16.03 -2.04 3.56
C PHE A 305 15.00 -2.92 4.29
N ALA A 306 15.37 -4.15 4.64
CA ALA A 306 14.43 -5.07 5.27
C ALA A 306 14.42 -4.96 6.80
N PHE A 307 13.25 -5.12 7.40
CA PHE A 307 13.12 -5.39 8.83
C PHE A 307 13.77 -6.72 9.21
N LEU A 308 14.13 -6.85 10.49
CA LEU A 308 14.45 -8.15 11.05
C LEU A 308 13.19 -9.05 10.98
N PRO A 309 13.36 -10.34 10.62
CA PRO A 309 12.31 -11.34 10.82
C PRO A 309 11.63 -11.20 12.17
N HIS A 310 10.29 -11.20 12.18
CA HIS A 310 9.47 -11.16 13.39
C HIS A 310 9.57 -9.88 14.25
N SER A 311 10.28 -8.85 13.78
CA SER A 311 10.37 -7.55 14.47
C SER A 311 9.23 -6.59 14.08
N THR A 312 8.35 -6.99 13.17
CA THR A 312 7.29 -6.14 12.59
C THR A 312 6.45 -5.44 13.68
N HIS A 313 6.01 -6.17 14.70
CA HIS A 313 5.27 -5.61 15.85
C HIS A 313 6.00 -4.53 16.68
N LEU A 314 7.31 -4.36 16.52
CA LEU A 314 8.13 -3.36 17.21
C LEU A 314 8.46 -2.19 16.30
N VAL A 315 8.93 -2.48 15.09
CA VAL A 315 9.58 -1.49 14.22
C VAL A 315 8.81 -1.16 12.95
N GLN A 316 7.74 -1.88 12.60
CA GLN A 316 6.93 -1.61 11.41
C GLN A 316 5.95 -0.44 11.67
N PRO A 317 6.16 0.74 11.07
CA PRO A 317 5.29 1.91 11.30
C PRO A 317 3.82 1.67 10.93
N LEU A 318 3.56 0.95 9.83
CA LEU A 318 2.21 0.70 9.33
C LEU A 318 1.39 -0.26 10.20
N ASP A 319 2.01 -1.32 10.72
CA ASP A 319 1.36 -2.35 11.55
C ASP A 319 1.01 -1.89 12.97
N ASN A 320 1.57 -0.76 13.40
CA ASN A 320 1.27 -0.16 14.70
C ASN A 320 -0.15 0.45 14.72
N LYS A 321 -0.24 1.79 14.78
CA LYS A 321 -1.53 2.50 14.85
C LYS A 321 -2.29 2.60 13.51
N PRO A 322 -1.65 2.82 12.35
CA PRO A 322 -2.36 3.14 11.12
C PRO A 322 -3.24 1.99 10.63
N PHE A 323 -2.69 0.78 10.45
CA PHE A 323 -3.47 -0.36 10.00
C PHE A 323 -4.52 -0.81 11.00
N LEU A 324 -4.25 -0.71 12.30
CA LEU A 324 -5.24 -0.97 13.33
C LEU A 324 -6.44 -0.02 13.21
N ALA A 325 -6.18 1.30 13.16
CA ALA A 325 -7.22 2.31 13.01
C ALA A 325 -7.99 2.12 11.69
N TYR A 326 -7.27 1.85 10.61
CA TYR A 326 -7.84 1.65 9.27
C TYR A 326 -8.81 0.47 9.24
N LYS A 327 -8.39 -0.70 9.76
CA LYS A 327 -9.24 -1.89 9.86
C LYS A 327 -10.41 -1.68 10.82
N GLN A 328 -10.19 -1.05 11.97
CA GLN A 328 -11.26 -0.83 12.95
C GLN A 328 -12.34 0.10 12.44
N LYS A 329 -11.97 1.19 11.76
CA LYS A 329 -12.93 2.12 11.15
C LYS A 329 -13.71 1.47 10.01
N TYR A 330 -13.04 0.70 9.16
CA TYR A 330 -13.73 -0.05 8.10
C TYR A 330 -14.74 -1.06 8.67
N LYS A 331 -14.38 -1.79 9.74
CA LYS A 331 -15.32 -2.71 10.40
C LYS A 331 -16.49 -1.99 11.07
N ALA A 332 -16.28 -0.80 11.64
CA ALA A 332 -17.34 0.02 12.20
C ALA A 332 -18.33 0.51 11.13
N LEU A 333 -17.82 0.85 9.94
CA LEU A 333 -18.64 1.17 8.78
C LEU A 333 -19.48 -0.05 8.34
N ASN A 334 -18.89 -1.25 8.28
CA ASN A 334 -19.64 -2.46 7.96
C ASN A 334 -20.81 -2.69 8.94
N ASN A 335 -20.58 -2.51 10.25
CA ASN A 335 -21.65 -2.55 11.25
C ASN A 335 -22.77 -1.55 10.94
N SER A 336 -22.41 -0.33 10.54
CA SER A 336 -23.39 0.71 10.19
C SER A 336 -24.21 0.32 8.96
N ILE A 337 -23.57 -0.18 7.90
CA ILE A 337 -24.26 -0.61 6.67
C ILE A 337 -25.28 -1.71 7.00
N VAL A 338 -24.87 -2.74 7.75
CA VAL A 338 -25.76 -3.85 8.13
C VAL A 338 -26.90 -3.37 9.03
N ARG A 339 -26.62 -2.48 10.00
CA ARG A 339 -27.64 -1.93 10.93
C ARG A 339 -28.83 -1.31 10.20
N TYR A 340 -28.60 -0.64 9.08
CA TYR A 340 -29.67 -0.01 8.29
C TYR A 340 -30.13 -0.87 7.10
N GLY A 341 -29.89 -2.19 7.14
CA GLY A 341 -30.41 -3.16 6.15
C GLY A 341 -29.65 -3.21 4.82
N GLY A 342 -28.40 -2.72 4.80
CA GLY A 342 -27.50 -2.80 3.67
C GLY A 342 -26.67 -4.09 3.62
N ASP A 343 -26.04 -4.33 2.48
CA ASP A 343 -25.12 -5.46 2.26
C ASP A 343 -23.66 -4.98 2.33
N ALA A 344 -23.04 -5.16 3.49
CA ALA A 344 -21.65 -4.74 3.72
C ALA A 344 -20.60 -5.60 2.99
N SER A 345 -21.00 -6.68 2.31
CA SER A 345 -20.10 -7.52 1.51
C SER A 345 -19.81 -6.91 0.13
N ASP A 346 -20.59 -5.92 -0.30
CA ASP A 346 -20.52 -5.35 -1.64
C ASP A 346 -19.24 -4.52 -1.85
N LYS A 347 -18.45 -4.90 -2.86
CA LYS A 347 -17.23 -4.19 -3.28
C LYS A 347 -17.51 -2.72 -3.66
N ARG A 348 -18.74 -2.35 -4.08
CA ARG A 348 -19.10 -0.94 -4.34
C ARG A 348 -19.04 -0.09 -3.08
N ASP A 349 -19.51 -0.64 -1.95
CA ASP A 349 -19.49 0.05 -0.67
C ASP A 349 -18.07 0.10 -0.10
N PHE A 350 -17.23 -0.90 -0.39
CA PHE A 350 -15.78 -0.79 -0.18
C PHE A 350 -15.20 0.43 -0.92
N PHE A 351 -15.37 0.53 -2.25
CA PHE A 351 -14.80 1.62 -3.05
C PHE A 351 -15.28 3.02 -2.64
N ARG A 352 -16.54 3.15 -2.21
CA ARG A 352 -17.10 4.44 -1.77
C ARG A 352 -16.49 4.93 -0.46
N ASN A 353 -16.27 4.02 0.49
CA ASN A 353 -15.96 4.41 1.86
C ASN A 353 -14.48 4.26 2.24
N ILE A 354 -13.72 3.44 1.50
CA ILE A 354 -12.32 3.16 1.84
C ILE A 354 -11.45 4.42 1.78
N ALA A 355 -11.69 5.32 0.82
CA ALA A 355 -10.94 6.56 0.68
C ALA A 355 -11.11 7.50 1.89
N LEU A 356 -12.34 7.66 2.39
CA LEU A 356 -12.63 8.44 3.60
C LEU A 356 -12.00 7.81 4.83
N THR A 357 -12.19 6.50 5.00
CA THR A 357 -11.60 5.72 6.10
C THR A 357 -10.07 5.88 6.13
N ARG A 358 -9.45 5.86 4.95
CA ARG A 358 -8.02 6.04 4.76
C ARG A 358 -7.54 7.45 5.13
N LYS A 359 -8.24 8.50 4.68
CA LYS A 359 -7.92 9.90 5.03
C LYS A 359 -7.87 10.11 6.54
N GLU A 360 -8.78 9.48 7.28
CA GLU A 360 -8.81 9.60 8.73
C GLU A 360 -7.80 8.71 9.46
N ALA A 361 -7.43 7.56 8.90
CA ALA A 361 -6.46 6.64 9.49
C ALA A 361 -5.01 7.11 9.28
N PHE A 362 -4.73 7.79 8.16
CA PHE A 362 -3.40 8.21 7.74
C PHE A 362 -3.24 9.74 7.73
N THR A 363 -3.48 10.37 8.87
CA THR A 363 -3.16 11.81 8.99
C THR A 363 -1.64 12.02 9.06
N PRO A 364 -1.10 13.15 8.56
CA PRO A 364 0.33 13.42 8.64
C PRO A 364 0.90 13.37 10.07
N SER A 365 0.08 13.73 11.06
CA SER A 365 0.44 13.63 12.48
C SER A 365 0.60 12.17 12.94
N ILE A 366 -0.35 11.30 12.57
CA ILE A 366 -0.29 9.86 12.88
C ILE A 366 0.95 9.25 12.21
N ILE A 367 1.18 9.54 10.93
CA ILE A 367 2.32 9.02 10.17
C ILE A 367 3.64 9.41 10.85
N ARG A 368 3.85 10.71 11.14
CA ARG A 368 5.06 11.15 11.85
C ARG A 368 5.22 10.51 13.22
N SER A 369 4.12 10.33 13.95
CA SER A 369 4.13 9.69 15.27
C SER A 369 4.58 8.24 15.18
N VAL A 370 4.14 7.47 14.19
CA VAL A 370 4.48 6.04 14.10
C VAL A 370 5.95 5.81 13.76
N PHE A 371 6.53 6.62 12.87
CA PHE A 371 7.98 6.59 12.62
C PHE A 371 8.80 6.92 13.86
N ARG A 372 8.36 7.91 14.65
CA ARG A 372 9.00 8.28 15.92
C ARG A 372 8.91 7.15 16.95
N ASN A 373 7.75 6.52 17.07
CA ASN A 373 7.53 5.43 18.03
C ASN A 373 8.33 4.17 17.69
N CYS A 374 8.65 3.95 16.40
CA CYS A 374 9.54 2.88 15.95
C CYS A 374 11.04 3.24 16.06
N GLY A 375 11.38 4.47 16.45
CA GLY A 375 12.78 4.91 16.49
C GLY A 375 13.46 5.05 15.13
N ILE A 376 12.70 5.03 14.03
CA ILE A 376 13.22 5.13 12.65
C ILE A 376 13.46 6.59 12.27
N TRP A 377 12.49 7.46 12.60
CA TRP A 377 12.61 8.88 12.27
C TRP A 377 11.86 9.80 13.26
N PRO A 378 12.54 10.78 13.90
CA PRO A 378 14.00 10.93 13.97
C PRO A 378 14.66 9.64 14.47
N PHE A 379 15.87 9.36 13.99
CA PHE A 379 16.58 8.13 14.35
C PHE A 379 16.85 8.12 15.86
N ASN A 380 16.23 7.17 16.57
CA ASN A 380 16.39 7.00 18.01
C ASN A 380 16.03 5.56 18.42
N PRO A 381 17.00 4.63 18.41
CA PRO A 381 16.75 3.22 18.70
C PRO A 381 16.30 2.96 20.15
N ARG A 382 16.64 3.86 21.09
CA ARG A 382 16.30 3.72 22.52
C ARG A 382 14.81 3.63 22.78
N VAL A 383 13.98 4.24 21.93
CA VAL A 383 12.51 4.20 22.05
C VAL A 383 11.95 2.77 22.07
N ILE A 384 12.64 1.83 21.42
CA ILE A 384 12.27 0.41 21.39
C ILE A 384 13.16 -0.41 22.32
N LEU A 385 14.48 -0.18 22.32
CA LEU A 385 15.43 -0.96 23.12
C LEU A 385 15.14 -0.85 24.63
N ASP A 386 14.90 0.36 25.14
CA ASP A 386 14.60 0.59 26.56
C ASP A 386 13.31 -0.17 26.99
N LYS A 387 12.33 -0.31 26.08
CA LYS A 387 11.10 -1.07 26.35
C LYS A 387 11.32 -2.57 26.41
N LEU A 388 12.32 -3.08 25.71
CA LEU A 388 12.69 -4.50 25.75
C LEU A 388 13.46 -4.80 27.03
N GLU A 389 14.31 -3.88 27.48
CA GLU A 389 15.06 -3.97 28.74
C GLU A 389 14.15 -3.84 29.98
N ALA A 390 13.09 -3.02 29.91
CA ALA A 390 12.16 -2.80 31.01
C ALA A 390 11.13 -3.94 31.26
N LYS A 391 11.14 -5.03 30.48
CA LYS A 391 10.23 -6.17 30.63
C LYS A 391 10.67 -7.14 31.75
N GLU A 392 10.86 -6.65 32.97
CA GLU A 392 10.53 -7.45 34.17
C GLU A 392 9.07 -7.14 34.54
N PRO A 393 8.17 -8.14 34.67
CA PRO A 393 6.76 -7.87 34.88
C PRO A 393 6.50 -7.42 36.32
N GLN A 394 6.34 -6.10 36.53
CA GLN A 394 5.62 -5.57 37.68
C GLN A 394 4.13 -5.54 37.34
N TYR A 395 3.38 -6.51 37.86
CA TYR A 395 1.93 -6.46 37.84
C TYR A 395 1.48 -5.41 38.86
N PRO A 396 0.68 -4.40 38.49
CA PRO A 396 -0.03 -3.61 39.48
C PRO A 396 -1.12 -4.49 40.10
N ASP A 397 -1.09 -4.66 41.42
CA ASP A 397 -2.21 -5.22 42.19
C ASP A 397 -3.45 -4.36 41.90
N LEU A 398 -4.45 -4.98 41.27
CA LEU A 398 -5.77 -4.39 41.13
C LEU A 398 -6.53 -4.67 42.42
N GLU A 399 -6.50 -3.71 43.35
CA GLU A 399 -7.42 -3.69 44.47
C GLU A 399 -8.86 -3.64 43.94
N VAL A 400 -9.64 -4.64 44.36
CA VAL A 400 -11.08 -4.73 44.12
C VAL A 400 -11.76 -3.68 44.99
N LEU A 401 -12.20 -2.58 44.39
CA LEU A 401 -13.11 -1.64 45.04
C LEU A 401 -14.44 -2.34 45.30
N GLY A 402 -14.68 -2.59 46.58
CA GLY A 402 -15.84 -3.26 47.12
C GLY A 402 -17.15 -2.52 46.93
N ASP A 403 -18.20 -3.31 47.17
CA ASP A 403 -19.61 -2.98 47.06
C ASP A 403 -19.98 -1.65 47.72
N ASN A 404 -20.59 -0.76 46.94
CA ASN A 404 -21.40 0.32 47.50
C ASN A 404 -22.80 0.27 46.90
N THR A 405 -23.66 -0.48 47.59
CA THR A 405 -25.10 -0.55 47.40
C THR A 405 -25.77 0.61 48.13
N GLY A 406 -26.52 1.45 47.40
CA GLY A 406 -27.51 2.34 48.00
C GLY A 406 -27.61 3.72 47.35
N TRP A 407 -28.64 3.94 46.52
CA TRP A 407 -29.80 4.80 46.82
C TRP A 407 -30.72 4.94 45.59
N PHE A 408 -32.03 4.76 45.84
CA PHE A 408 -33.27 4.86 45.03
C PHE A 408 -33.32 5.99 43.96
N ASP A 409 -34.15 5.94 42.91
CA ASP A 409 -35.62 5.89 43.00
C ASP A 409 -36.33 5.61 41.65
N LYS A 410 -37.52 5.01 41.75
CA LYS A 410 -38.43 4.65 40.65
C LYS A 410 -39.42 5.79 40.43
N THR A 411 -39.48 6.38 39.24
CA THR A 411 -40.72 7.03 38.76
C THR A 411 -40.93 6.79 37.27
N THR A 412 -42.11 6.26 36.95
CA THR A 412 -42.64 6.06 35.59
C THR A 412 -43.32 7.37 35.12
N PRO A 413 -43.10 7.87 33.90
CA PRO A 413 -43.88 9.01 33.39
C PRO A 413 -45.15 8.57 32.62
N PRO A 414 -46.24 9.37 32.64
CA PRO A 414 -47.45 9.14 31.85
C PRO A 414 -47.31 9.65 30.40
N PRO A 415 -48.20 9.27 29.47
CA PRO A 415 -48.11 9.68 28.07
C PRO A 415 -48.62 11.11 27.90
N ILE A 416 -47.98 11.88 27.01
CA ILE A 416 -48.48 13.19 26.57
C ILE A 416 -48.56 13.18 25.05
N SER A 417 -49.76 13.49 24.56
CA SER A 417 -50.08 13.75 23.16
C SER A 417 -49.81 15.21 22.77
N SER A 418 -49.63 15.38 21.45
CA SER A 418 -49.75 16.60 20.64
C SER A 418 -48.44 17.31 20.24
N PRO A 419 -48.29 17.66 18.93
CA PRO A 419 -47.08 18.24 18.36
C PRO A 419 -47.07 19.76 18.52
N ILE A 420 -45.92 20.33 18.86
CA ILE A 420 -45.64 21.77 18.76
C ILE A 420 -44.38 21.91 17.92
N ASP A 421 -44.50 22.63 16.80
CA ASP A 421 -43.40 22.99 15.93
C ASP A 421 -42.49 24.07 16.55
N GLY A 422 -41.18 23.83 16.45
CA GLY A 422 -40.07 24.78 16.66
C GLY A 422 -39.09 24.40 17.80
N PRO A 423 -37.76 24.71 17.73
CA PRO A 423 -36.92 25.29 16.67
C PRO A 423 -35.86 24.29 16.10
N THR A 424 -35.22 24.66 14.99
CA THR A 424 -34.53 23.78 14.03
C THR A 424 -33.10 23.31 14.35
N THR A 425 -32.49 23.67 15.49
CA THR A 425 -31.17 23.13 15.88
C THR A 425 -30.92 23.14 17.40
N PRO A 426 -30.31 22.09 17.99
CA PRO A 426 -30.12 21.99 19.45
C PRO A 426 -29.20 23.07 20.03
N ARG A 427 -28.24 23.60 19.25
CA ARG A 427 -27.42 24.77 19.65
C ARG A 427 -28.26 26.02 19.85
N THR A 428 -29.30 26.21 19.06
CA THR A 428 -30.19 27.38 19.14
C THR A 428 -31.14 27.24 20.33
N VAL A 429 -31.59 26.01 20.63
CA VAL A 429 -32.31 25.69 21.87
C VAL A 429 -31.43 25.96 23.08
N GLN A 430 -30.21 25.44 23.14
CA GLN A 430 -29.26 25.68 24.24
C GLN A 430 -28.96 27.18 24.46
N ARG A 431 -28.68 27.93 23.40
CA ARG A 431 -28.43 29.38 23.52
C ARG A 431 -29.66 30.14 24.02
N SER A 432 -30.85 29.73 23.60
CA SER A 432 -32.11 30.37 24.02
C SER A 432 -32.45 30.03 25.48
N THR A 433 -32.19 28.80 25.91
CA THR A 433 -32.38 28.36 27.30
C THR A 433 -31.36 28.99 28.25
N GLU A 434 -30.11 29.15 27.83
CA GLU A 434 -29.07 29.89 28.58
C GLU A 434 -29.42 31.37 28.75
N LYS A 435 -29.92 32.03 27.69
CA LYS A 435 -30.41 33.41 27.76
C LYS A 435 -31.61 33.55 28.70
N LEU A 436 -32.54 32.59 28.67
CA LEU A 436 -33.69 32.54 29.58
C LEU A 436 -33.26 32.35 31.04
N LYS A 437 -32.36 31.41 31.32
CA LYS A 437 -31.79 31.19 32.67
C LYS A 437 -31.10 32.45 33.20
N LYS A 438 -30.32 33.13 32.34
CA LYS A 438 -29.62 34.37 32.71
C LYS A 438 -30.61 35.50 33.05
N ARG A 439 -31.69 35.65 32.30
CA ARG A 439 -32.74 36.65 32.58
C ARG A 439 -33.53 36.33 33.85
N LEU A 440 -33.95 35.08 34.05
CA LEU A 440 -34.63 34.66 35.28
C LEU A 440 -33.78 34.89 36.55
N ALA A 441 -32.47 34.66 36.48
CA ALA A 441 -31.56 34.87 37.61
C ALA A 441 -31.29 36.34 37.93
N THR A 442 -31.50 37.27 36.99
CA THR A 442 -31.20 38.70 37.17
C THR A 442 -32.38 39.45 37.81
N GLU A 443 -33.59 38.92 37.68
CA GLU A 443 -34.81 39.70 37.89
C GLU A 443 -35.62 39.33 39.16
N ASN A 444 -35.31 38.24 39.89
CA ASN A 444 -36.06 37.79 41.09
C ASN A 444 -37.60 37.78 40.93
N LEU A 445 -38.09 37.70 39.69
CA LEU A 445 -39.47 38.03 39.32
C LEU A 445 -40.43 36.83 39.38
N ILE A 446 -39.94 35.64 39.72
CA ILE A 446 -40.70 34.39 39.58
C ILE A 446 -40.52 33.50 40.84
N PRO A 447 -41.61 32.95 41.43
CA PRO A 447 -41.53 31.96 42.49
C PRO A 447 -40.64 30.76 42.12
N GLY A 448 -39.83 30.25 43.07
CA GLY A 448 -38.81 29.22 42.79
C GLY A 448 -39.34 27.94 42.14
N ASP A 449 -40.64 27.63 42.30
CA ASP A 449 -41.28 26.48 41.67
C ASP A 449 -41.59 26.71 40.18
N LEU A 450 -41.95 27.94 39.81
CA LEU A 450 -42.11 28.36 38.41
C LEU A 450 -40.76 28.41 37.68
N GLN A 451 -39.70 28.86 38.35
CA GLN A 451 -38.34 28.79 37.81
C GLN A 451 -37.92 27.34 37.52
N ARG A 452 -38.15 26.42 38.48
CA ARG A 452 -37.88 24.99 38.30
C ARG A 452 -38.70 24.36 37.18
N MET A 453 -39.94 24.79 36.97
CA MET A 453 -40.75 24.34 35.82
C MET A 453 -40.18 24.82 34.48
N VAL A 454 -39.77 26.09 34.39
CA VAL A 454 -39.13 26.64 33.17
C VAL A 454 -37.81 25.93 32.86
N GLU A 455 -37.00 25.65 33.87
CA GLU A 455 -35.75 24.89 33.70
C GLU A 455 -36.00 23.45 33.23
N ARG A 456 -37.00 22.76 33.79
CA ARG A 456 -37.41 21.42 33.33
C ARG A 456 -37.95 21.42 31.90
N LEU A 457 -38.72 22.45 31.52
CA LEU A 457 -39.20 22.61 30.14
C LEU A 457 -38.05 22.86 29.17
N ALA A 458 -37.11 23.74 29.53
CA ALA A 458 -35.91 24.00 28.75
C ALA A 458 -35.06 22.73 28.55
N GLU A 459 -34.86 21.95 29.60
CA GLU A 459 -34.15 20.66 29.56
C GLU A 459 -34.87 19.69 28.62
N ARG A 460 -36.19 19.51 28.77
CA ARG A 460 -37.01 18.67 27.90
C ARG A 460 -36.94 19.07 26.43
N CYS A 461 -37.01 20.37 26.12
CA CYS A 461 -36.86 20.87 24.76
C CYS A 461 -35.47 20.57 24.19
N SER A 462 -34.41 20.71 24.98
CA SER A 462 -33.05 20.35 24.56
C SER A 462 -32.92 18.84 24.30
N THR A 463 -33.48 18.01 25.17
CA THR A 463 -33.50 16.55 24.99
C THR A 463 -34.26 16.16 23.72
N ALA A 464 -35.45 16.73 23.52
CA ALA A 464 -36.26 16.49 22.32
C ALA A 464 -35.53 16.91 21.05
N SER A 465 -34.88 18.07 21.04
CA SER A 465 -34.11 18.54 19.88
C SER A 465 -32.94 17.62 19.53
N ASN A 466 -32.17 17.17 20.53
CA ASN A 466 -31.09 16.21 20.34
C ASN A 466 -31.60 14.85 19.81
N LEU A 467 -32.75 14.39 20.30
CA LEU A 467 -33.39 13.16 19.82
C LEU A 467 -33.84 13.29 18.36
N VAL A 468 -34.45 14.42 17.99
CA VAL A 468 -34.88 14.69 16.61
C VAL A 468 -33.68 14.73 15.67
N GLU A 469 -32.59 15.42 16.04
CA GLU A 469 -31.37 15.45 15.23
C GLU A 469 -30.78 14.04 15.03
N ALA A 470 -30.71 13.24 16.09
CA ALA A 470 -30.24 11.85 16.00
C ALA A 470 -31.13 10.98 15.09
N LEU A 471 -32.46 11.13 15.19
CA LEU A 471 -33.41 10.42 14.33
C LEU A 471 -33.32 10.85 12.87
N GLN A 472 -33.18 12.16 12.61
CA GLN A 472 -32.98 12.70 11.26
C GLN A 472 -31.70 12.16 10.62
N HIS A 473 -30.61 12.10 11.39
CA HIS A 473 -29.35 11.50 10.94
C HIS A 473 -29.51 10.00 10.61
N ASP A 474 -30.16 9.23 11.49
CA ASP A 474 -30.43 7.80 11.26
C ASP A 474 -31.33 7.56 10.03
N LEU A 475 -32.36 8.39 9.83
CA LEU A 475 -33.23 8.34 8.66
C LEU A 475 -32.46 8.65 7.36
N ALA A 476 -31.57 9.63 7.38
CA ALA A 476 -30.75 10.00 6.23
C ALA A 476 -29.83 8.84 5.81
N LEU A 477 -29.19 8.16 6.77
CA LEU A 477 -28.35 6.98 6.53
C LEU A 477 -29.15 5.82 5.94
N ALA A 478 -30.29 5.48 6.56
CA ALA A 478 -31.16 4.41 6.08
C ALA A 478 -31.67 4.68 4.66
N THR A 479 -32.07 5.92 4.36
CA THR A 479 -32.54 6.32 3.04
C THR A 479 -31.43 6.25 1.99
N ALA A 480 -30.21 6.67 2.33
CA ALA A 480 -29.06 6.59 1.43
C ALA A 480 -28.72 5.13 1.07
N ILE A 481 -28.74 4.22 2.06
CA ILE A 481 -28.49 2.79 1.87
C ILE A 481 -29.57 2.15 1.00
N LYS A 482 -30.86 2.46 1.26
CA LYS A 482 -31.98 1.98 0.45
C LYS A 482 -31.86 2.43 -1.01
N LYS A 483 -31.64 3.73 -1.25
CA LYS A 483 -31.42 4.29 -2.61
C LYS A 483 -30.26 3.62 -3.32
N HIS A 484 -29.20 3.24 -2.60
CA HIS A 484 -28.06 2.54 -3.19
C HIS A 484 -28.42 1.13 -3.65
N ARG A 485 -29.21 0.40 -2.86
CA ARG A 485 -29.65 -0.96 -3.17
C ARG A 485 -30.51 -1.02 -4.43
N GLU A 486 -31.35 -0.01 -4.64
CA GLU A 486 -32.28 0.09 -5.77
C GLU A 486 -31.60 0.48 -7.09
N LYS A 487 -30.34 0.96 -7.08
CA LYS A 487 -29.64 1.34 -8.30
C LYS A 487 -29.34 0.12 -9.19
N PRO A 488 -29.64 0.18 -10.51
CA PRO A 488 -29.45 -0.93 -11.42
C PRO A 488 -27.98 -1.33 -11.52
N ARG A 489 -27.72 -2.64 -11.53
CA ARG A 489 -26.38 -3.22 -11.54
C ARG A 489 -25.88 -3.39 -12.97
N SER A 490 -24.81 -2.68 -13.33
CA SER A 490 -24.09 -3.00 -14.58
C SER A 490 -23.37 -4.33 -14.42
N LYS A 491 -23.66 -5.28 -15.29
CA LYS A 491 -22.93 -6.57 -15.40
C LYS A 491 -21.69 -6.48 -16.29
N ARG A 492 -21.36 -5.28 -16.79
CA ARG A 492 -20.28 -5.07 -17.76
C ARG A 492 -18.92 -5.09 -17.08
N GLN A 493 -17.94 -5.63 -17.80
CA GLN A 493 -16.56 -5.78 -17.35
C GLN A 493 -15.65 -4.83 -18.12
N LEU A 494 -14.63 -4.32 -17.43
CA LEU A 494 -13.50 -3.58 -17.97
C LEU A 494 -12.30 -4.52 -17.95
N SER A 495 -11.61 -4.67 -19.09
CA SER A 495 -10.36 -5.41 -19.15
C SER A 495 -9.18 -4.45 -19.12
N ASP A 496 -8.13 -4.81 -18.38
CA ASP A 496 -6.86 -4.07 -18.40
C ASP A 496 -5.68 -5.02 -18.15
N ASN A 497 -4.47 -4.69 -18.62
CA ASN A 497 -3.34 -5.61 -18.64
C ASN A 497 -2.62 -5.84 -17.29
N GLY A 498 -3.22 -5.47 -16.15
CA GLY A 498 -2.80 -5.94 -14.84
C GLY A 498 -3.24 -5.04 -13.68
N MET A 499 -3.05 -3.73 -13.83
CA MET A 499 -3.38 -2.73 -12.80
C MET A 499 -4.15 -1.56 -13.41
N LEU A 500 -5.45 -1.51 -13.11
CA LEU A 500 -6.36 -0.51 -13.61
C LEU A 500 -6.37 0.71 -12.69
N ARG A 501 -6.12 1.89 -13.28
CA ARG A 501 -6.28 3.16 -12.59
C ARG A 501 -7.75 3.58 -12.62
N SER A 502 -8.30 3.98 -11.47
CA SER A 502 -9.71 4.38 -11.40
C SER A 502 -10.07 5.56 -12.31
N ARG A 503 -9.11 6.45 -12.59
CA ARG A 503 -9.30 7.55 -13.56
C ARG A 503 -9.48 7.05 -14.99
N GLU A 504 -8.70 6.04 -15.39
CA GLU A 504 -8.79 5.41 -16.71
C GLU A 504 -10.08 4.61 -16.85
N ALA A 505 -10.47 3.90 -15.78
CA ALA A 505 -11.77 3.24 -15.70
C ALA A 505 -12.93 4.23 -15.90
N LYS A 506 -12.94 5.34 -15.14
CA LYS A 506 -13.94 6.42 -15.27
C LYS A 506 -13.99 6.98 -16.69
N ARG A 507 -12.83 7.29 -17.28
CA ARG A 507 -12.74 7.83 -18.64
C ARG A 507 -13.30 6.87 -19.68
N SER A 508 -12.89 5.59 -19.61
CA SER A 508 -13.39 4.53 -20.50
C SER A 508 -14.92 4.39 -20.41
N ILE A 509 -15.48 4.43 -19.20
CA ILE A 509 -16.93 4.39 -18.98
C ILE A 509 -17.63 5.62 -19.58
N GLN A 510 -17.09 6.81 -19.36
CA GLN A 510 -17.65 8.07 -19.86
C GLN A 510 -17.62 8.13 -21.39
N ASP A 511 -16.49 7.83 -22.02
CA ASP A 511 -16.32 7.82 -23.47
C ASP A 511 -17.28 6.83 -24.13
N ARG A 512 -17.44 5.65 -23.54
CA ARG A 512 -18.37 4.64 -24.02
C ARG A 512 -19.82 5.10 -23.90
N ARG A 513 -20.23 5.67 -22.74
CA ARG A 513 -21.59 6.20 -22.54
C ARG A 513 -21.90 7.34 -23.51
N ALA A 514 -20.93 8.21 -23.79
CA ALA A 514 -21.07 9.25 -24.79
C ALA A 514 -21.31 8.66 -26.19
N ARG A 515 -20.56 7.62 -26.58
CA ARG A 515 -20.79 6.90 -27.85
C ARG A 515 -22.16 6.22 -27.91
N GLU A 516 -22.60 5.60 -26.82
CA GLU A 516 -23.92 4.96 -26.74
C GLU A 516 -25.06 5.98 -26.82
N LYS A 517 -24.94 7.12 -26.13
CA LYS A 517 -25.90 8.22 -26.22
C LYS A 517 -25.98 8.76 -27.65
N LEU A 518 -24.83 9.03 -28.27
CA LEU A 518 -24.76 9.47 -29.68
C LEU A 518 -25.41 8.45 -30.63
N ALA A 519 -25.20 7.15 -30.40
CA ALA A 519 -25.81 6.09 -31.22
C ALA A 519 -27.33 6.00 -31.00
N ALA A 520 -27.81 6.18 -29.77
CA ALA A 520 -29.22 6.23 -29.44
C ALA A 520 -29.91 7.46 -30.07
N ASP A 521 -29.29 8.63 -29.98
CA ASP A 521 -29.76 9.88 -30.58
C ASP A 521 -29.85 9.72 -32.11
N ARG A 522 -28.81 9.18 -32.75
CA ARG A 522 -28.82 8.87 -34.20
C ARG A 522 -29.91 7.87 -34.59
N LYS A 523 -30.22 6.90 -33.71
CA LYS A 523 -31.29 5.92 -33.96
C LYS A 523 -32.67 6.57 -33.81
N ALA A 524 -32.84 7.45 -32.81
CA ALA A 524 -34.05 8.24 -32.63
C ALA A 524 -34.29 9.17 -33.82
N ASP A 525 -33.26 9.88 -34.31
CA ASP A 525 -33.34 10.74 -35.50
C ASP A 525 -33.73 9.95 -36.75
N ARG A 526 -33.15 8.76 -36.94
CA ARG A 526 -33.51 7.87 -38.07
C ARG A 526 -34.95 7.39 -37.95
N ALA A 527 -35.43 7.10 -36.74
CA ALA A 527 -36.81 6.70 -36.51
C ALA A 527 -37.78 7.87 -36.76
N ALA A 528 -37.45 9.08 -36.30
CA ALA A 528 -38.22 10.30 -36.55
C ALA A 528 -38.31 10.62 -38.05
N LYS A 529 -37.18 10.60 -38.77
CA LYS A 529 -37.16 10.80 -40.25
C LYS A 529 -37.92 9.71 -41.01
N LYS A 530 -37.97 8.49 -40.48
CA LYS A 530 -38.75 7.40 -41.08
C LYS A 530 -40.25 7.61 -40.84
N MET A 531 -40.65 8.07 -39.65
CA MET A 531 -42.03 8.45 -39.35
C MET A 531 -42.50 9.63 -40.22
N GLU A 532 -41.66 10.67 -40.37
CA GLU A 532 -41.94 11.84 -41.20
C GLU A 532 -42.15 11.49 -42.68
N LYS A 533 -41.40 10.50 -43.19
CA LYS A 533 -41.57 9.98 -44.56
C LYS A 533 -42.76 9.04 -44.75
N SER A 534 -43.32 8.50 -43.66
CA SER A 534 -44.50 7.62 -43.70
C SER A 534 -45.83 8.36 -43.51
N LEU A 535 -45.81 9.69 -43.32
CA LEU A 535 -47.02 10.50 -43.32
C LEU A 535 -47.59 10.62 -44.76
N PRO A 536 -48.90 10.37 -44.97
CA PRO A 536 -49.52 10.48 -46.30
C PRO A 536 -49.40 11.88 -46.90
N SER A 537 -49.24 11.96 -48.22
CA SER A 537 -48.99 13.16 -49.02
C SER A 537 -50.06 14.28 -48.95
N GLN A 538 -51.11 14.14 -48.14
CA GLN A 538 -52.23 15.10 -48.05
C GLN A 538 -52.03 16.25 -47.05
N GLN A 539 -50.92 16.31 -46.32
CA GLN A 539 -50.61 17.43 -45.40
C GLN A 539 -49.33 18.20 -45.75
N ARG A 540 -48.79 18.05 -46.97
CA ARG A 540 -47.67 18.90 -47.46
C ARG A 540 -48.12 20.14 -48.24
N ASN A 541 -49.40 20.25 -48.59
CA ASN A 541 -49.98 21.43 -49.26
C ASN A 541 -51.21 21.91 -48.48
N GLN A 542 -50.99 22.61 -47.35
CA GLN A 542 -52.05 23.41 -46.74
C GLN A 542 -51.59 24.78 -46.22
N ASP A 543 -50.38 25.24 -46.57
CA ASP A 543 -49.91 26.62 -46.29
C ASP A 543 -49.55 27.41 -47.57
N ILE A 544 -50.15 27.03 -48.71
CA ILE A 544 -50.12 27.84 -49.93
C ILE A 544 -51.58 27.96 -50.37
N TRP A 545 -52.08 29.20 -50.43
CA TRP A 545 -53.50 29.63 -50.56
C TRP A 545 -54.23 29.98 -49.25
N VAL A 546 -53.70 30.95 -48.53
CA VAL A 546 -54.52 32.10 -48.11
C VAL A 546 -53.75 33.37 -48.49
N SER A 547 -53.96 33.84 -49.72
CA SER A 547 -53.49 35.14 -50.18
C SER A 547 -54.55 35.76 -51.09
N GLY A 548 -55.02 36.95 -50.71
CA GLY A 548 -55.94 37.84 -51.43
C GLY A 548 -57.39 37.68 -50.93
N GLU A 549 -58.08 38.66 -50.38
CA GLU A 549 -58.11 40.13 -50.59
C GLU A 549 -58.66 40.76 -49.28
N THR A 550 -58.06 41.78 -48.64
CA THR A 550 -58.04 43.25 -48.87
C THR A 550 -58.60 43.92 -47.60
N GLY A 551 -57.97 45.00 -47.14
CA GLY A 551 -58.48 45.80 -46.03
C GLY A 551 -57.38 46.50 -45.23
N ASP A 552 -57.18 47.77 -45.54
CA ASP A 552 -56.25 48.74 -44.97
C ASP A 552 -56.24 48.85 -43.43
N ALA A 553 -55.08 49.23 -42.88
CA ALA A 553 -54.87 50.40 -41.99
C ALA A 553 -53.77 50.16 -40.93
N GLU A 554 -52.74 51.00 -41.03
CA GLU A 554 -51.98 51.73 -40.01
C GLU A 554 -51.66 51.17 -38.61
N ASP A 555 -50.44 51.54 -38.21
CA ASP A 555 -49.97 51.93 -36.86
C ASP A 555 -49.25 50.94 -35.92
N SER A 556 -47.92 51.14 -35.91
CA SER A 556 -47.12 51.53 -34.74
C SER A 556 -46.62 50.48 -33.71
N ASN A 557 -45.32 50.66 -33.42
CA ASN A 557 -44.64 50.51 -32.13
C ASN A 557 -44.17 49.13 -31.60
N ASP A 558 -42.86 48.94 -31.77
CA ASP A 558 -41.85 49.06 -30.69
C ASP A 558 -41.54 47.88 -29.75
N ALA A 559 -40.26 47.85 -29.36
CA ALA A 559 -39.62 47.16 -28.23
C ALA A 559 -39.09 45.70 -28.38
N THR A 560 -37.87 45.66 -28.90
CA THR A 560 -36.66 44.96 -28.44
C THR A 560 -36.50 44.55 -26.95
N PHE A 561 -35.55 43.60 -26.77
CA PHE A 561 -34.70 43.24 -25.59
C PHE A 561 -35.20 42.10 -24.67
N VAL A 562 -34.55 40.93 -24.55
CA VAL A 562 -33.17 40.54 -24.13
C VAL A 562 -32.97 40.50 -22.60
N ASN A 563 -32.49 39.33 -22.16
CA ASN A 563 -31.64 38.99 -21.02
C ASN A 563 -32.21 38.48 -19.68
N SER A 564 -31.75 37.26 -19.37
CA SER A 564 -31.14 36.75 -18.12
C SER A 564 -31.74 37.13 -16.78
N PHE A 565 -31.96 36.14 -15.90
CA PHE A 565 -31.61 36.27 -14.49
C PHE A 565 -31.34 34.90 -13.83
N VAL A 566 -30.16 34.79 -13.24
CA VAL A 566 -29.68 33.88 -12.19
C VAL A 566 -29.82 34.64 -10.87
N GLU A 567 -29.83 33.93 -9.72
CA GLU A 567 -29.89 34.40 -8.31
C GLU A 567 -31.29 34.24 -7.69
N ASP A 568 -31.49 33.76 -6.46
CA ASP A 568 -30.59 33.43 -5.36
C ASP A 568 -31.34 32.56 -4.33
N PHE A 569 -30.60 31.85 -3.47
CA PHE A 569 -31.05 31.58 -2.09
C PHE A 569 -29.83 31.49 -1.17
N GLU A 570 -29.76 32.46 -0.25
CA GLU A 570 -28.96 32.47 0.99
C GLU A 570 -29.33 31.34 1.96
#